data_AF-A0A7X7DQF2-F1
#
_entry.id   AF-A0A7X7DQF2-F1
#
_cell.length_a   1.000
_cell.length_b   1.000
_cell.length_c   1.000
_cell.angle_alpha   90.00
_cell.angle_beta   90.00
_cell.angle_gamma   90.00
#
_symmetry.space_group_name_H-M   'P 1'
#
loop_
_entity.id
_entity.type
_entity.pdbx_description
1 polymer ?
#
loop_
_entity_poly.entity_id
_entity_poly.type
_entity_poly.pdbx_seq_one_letter_code
_entity_poly.pdbx_strand_id
1 'polypeptide(L)'
;MPIKWEIIESSIDRIVLRPLFDRDEFIPVIKFNRSAYSRPRCIKLVEQAEGVTLSDKIDENKRRINLYTFTTLPGLLILPLNVEKGFGTSDEDGIVEAVIEPPTADVQFTNGNTFKVKYGQQFQLPINITGHTDRSFSINFYANDDNDNNRGELNNIHCGKIDINVLGSSAVGFRLINNIDSLPNAPVGYDPPDWNTADPSKIKLSQEQANIYNNCEGVCYATSASRAQRAYIDITGSGVIDLTVSNKNVDHRIASTQGGYVPFMGYGAGGPFARHGYGQTVDNKEVWNGDLKRGALLQIWHSADAGNLFESGGHSVIFRNYLYDDNGIIDAIEYTDYHGGINGLTGKPFYRNVCEFSKTILGVNLLDTPL
;
A
#
# COMPACT_ATOMS: atom_id res chain seq x y z
N MET A 1 -19.95 33.23 -17.95
CA MET A 1 -20.52 34.55 -17.62
C MET A 1 -19.40 35.53 -17.29
N PRO A 2 -19.51 36.83 -17.63
CA PRO A 2 -18.51 37.82 -17.22
C PRO A 2 -18.55 38.00 -15.69
N ILE A 3 -17.40 37.87 -15.03
CA ILE A 3 -17.24 38.17 -13.60
C ILE A 3 -17.53 39.67 -13.42
N LYS A 4 -18.56 40.00 -12.62
CA LYS A 4 -18.81 41.40 -12.22
C LYS A 4 -17.75 41.77 -11.17
N TRP A 5 -17.21 42.98 -11.26
CA TRP A 5 -16.19 43.47 -10.34
C TRP A 5 -16.70 44.70 -9.61
N GLU A 6 -16.40 44.79 -8.32
CA GLU A 6 -16.63 45.99 -7.50
C GLU A 6 -15.30 46.58 -7.09
N ILE A 7 -15.20 47.91 -7.19
CA ILE A 7 -14.06 48.65 -6.66
C ILE A 7 -14.25 48.78 -5.16
N ILE A 8 -13.42 48.08 -4.38
CA ILE A 8 -13.44 48.15 -2.91
C ILE A 8 -12.42 49.13 -2.35
N GLU A 9 -11.39 49.48 -3.13
CA GLU A 9 -10.45 50.53 -2.77
C GLU A 9 -10.01 51.26 -4.05
N SER A 10 -10.01 52.59 -4.00
CA SER A 10 -9.60 53.45 -5.10
C SER A 10 -8.73 54.57 -4.55
N SER A 11 -7.51 54.66 -5.05
CA SER A 11 -6.60 55.78 -4.86
C SER A 11 -6.00 56.16 -6.22
N ILE A 12 -5.32 57.32 -6.28
CA ILE A 12 -4.70 57.83 -7.51
C ILE A 12 -3.74 56.78 -8.13
N ASP A 13 -3.14 55.91 -7.32
CA ASP A 13 -2.12 54.94 -7.75
C ASP A 13 -2.57 53.47 -7.66
N ARG A 14 -3.80 53.17 -7.19
CA ARG A 14 -4.24 51.79 -6.95
C ARG A 14 -5.76 51.62 -7.03
N ILE A 15 -6.20 50.64 -7.82
CA ILE A 15 -7.58 50.13 -7.82
C ILE A 15 -7.54 48.68 -7.30
N VAL A 16 -8.27 48.40 -6.24
CA VAL A 16 -8.50 47.04 -5.74
C VAL A 16 -9.91 46.61 -6.18
N LEU A 17 -9.97 45.58 -7.01
CA LEU A 17 -11.22 44.99 -7.48
C LEU A 17 -11.52 43.73 -6.65
N ARG A 18 -12.78 43.55 -6.24
CA ARG A 18 -13.30 42.25 -5.81
C ARG A 18 -14.29 41.71 -6.85
N PRO A 19 -14.33 40.40 -7.11
CA PRO A 19 -15.46 39.80 -7.77
C PRO A 19 -16.74 40.06 -6.96
N LEU A 20 -17.81 40.50 -7.62
CA LEU A 20 -19.18 40.46 -7.12
C LEU A 20 -19.72 39.07 -7.44
N PHE A 21 -19.61 38.17 -6.47
CA PHE A 21 -20.45 36.98 -6.43
C PHE A 21 -21.76 37.34 -5.74
N ASP A 22 -22.85 36.66 -6.11
CA ASP A 22 -24.09 36.78 -5.34
C ASP A 22 -23.82 36.37 -3.90
N ARG A 23 -24.51 36.99 -2.94
CA ARG A 23 -24.18 36.81 -1.51
C ARG A 23 -24.41 35.37 -1.02
N ASP A 24 -25.17 34.57 -1.76
CA ASP A 24 -25.55 33.21 -1.42
C ASP A 24 -24.61 32.10 -1.90
N GLU A 25 -23.45 32.38 -2.49
CA GLU A 25 -22.64 31.28 -3.02
C GLU A 25 -21.89 30.49 -1.93
N PHE A 26 -22.06 29.16 -1.90
CA PHE A 26 -21.19 28.27 -1.14
C PHE A 26 -19.84 28.05 -1.85
N ILE A 27 -18.77 28.70 -1.37
CA ILE A 27 -17.41 28.61 -1.95
C ILE A 27 -16.41 28.08 -0.90
N PRO A 28 -16.34 26.75 -0.67
CA PRO A 28 -15.45 26.16 0.31
C PRO A 28 -14.04 25.90 -0.24
N VAL A 29 -13.14 25.56 0.67
CA VAL A 29 -11.88 24.87 0.41
C VAL A 29 -11.85 23.61 1.25
N ILE A 30 -11.71 22.45 0.62
CA ILE A 30 -11.63 21.14 1.26
C ILE A 30 -10.17 20.75 1.43
N LYS A 31 -9.74 20.61 2.68
CA LYS A 31 -8.36 20.24 3.02
C LYS A 31 -8.30 18.95 3.79
N PHE A 32 -7.27 18.15 3.52
CA PHE A 32 -6.93 17.01 4.36
C PHE A 32 -6.52 17.47 5.77
N ASN A 33 -7.16 16.91 6.79
CA ASN A 33 -6.88 17.23 8.19
C ASN A 33 -5.77 16.32 8.73
N ARG A 34 -4.52 16.74 8.55
CA ARG A 34 -3.34 15.98 9.01
C ARG A 34 -3.36 15.72 10.52
N SER A 35 -3.79 16.70 11.32
CA SER A 35 -3.81 16.59 12.79
C SER A 35 -4.83 15.58 13.32
N ALA A 36 -5.94 15.38 12.61
CA ALA A 36 -6.95 14.39 12.97
C ALA A 36 -6.65 13.00 12.39
N TYR A 37 -5.63 12.87 11.54
CA TYR A 37 -5.33 11.61 10.88
C TYR A 37 -4.32 10.76 11.66
N SER A 38 -4.84 9.73 12.32
CA SER A 38 -4.04 8.64 12.87
C SER A 38 -3.56 7.71 11.74
N ARG A 39 -2.43 8.05 11.12
CA ARG A 39 -1.85 7.32 9.98
C ARG A 39 -1.44 5.89 10.38
N PRO A 40 -2.01 4.84 9.75
CA PRO A 40 -1.46 3.50 9.81
C PRO A 40 -0.04 3.48 9.22
N ARG A 41 0.90 2.83 9.89
CA ARG A 41 2.31 2.81 9.43
C ARG A 41 2.49 2.15 8.05
N CYS A 42 1.58 1.29 7.62
CA CYS A 42 1.56 0.70 6.29
C CYS A 42 1.15 1.67 5.17
N ILE A 43 0.70 2.88 5.51
CA ILE A 43 0.37 3.94 4.56
C ILE A 43 1.49 4.97 4.56
N LYS A 44 2.09 5.18 3.40
CA LYS A 44 3.00 6.30 3.17
C LYS A 44 2.16 7.55 2.87
N LEU A 45 2.46 8.63 3.57
CA LEU A 45 1.82 9.92 3.40
C LEU A 45 2.92 10.95 3.13
N VAL A 46 2.83 11.63 2.00
CA VAL A 46 3.79 12.66 1.59
C VAL A 46 3.04 13.93 1.26
N GLU A 47 3.50 15.04 1.84
CA GLU A 47 3.12 16.38 1.41
C GLU A 47 3.96 16.75 0.19
N GLN A 48 3.31 17.06 -0.92
CA GLN A 48 4.00 17.41 -2.16
C GLN A 48 4.57 18.83 -2.07
N ALA A 49 5.77 19.02 -2.61
CA ALA A 49 6.41 20.34 -2.68
C ALA A 49 5.57 21.34 -3.50
N GLU A 50 4.91 20.83 -4.55
CA GLU A 50 3.96 21.61 -5.33
C GLU A 50 2.53 21.34 -4.82
N GLY A 51 1.92 22.38 -4.24
CA GLY A 51 0.49 22.37 -3.92
C GLY A 51 -0.40 22.35 -5.18
N VAL A 52 -1.70 22.17 -4.97
CA VAL A 52 -2.70 22.23 -6.05
C VAL A 52 -3.31 23.63 -6.15
N THR A 53 -3.54 24.08 -7.38
CA THR A 53 -4.31 25.30 -7.67
C THR A 53 -5.78 24.94 -7.89
N LEU A 54 -6.64 25.50 -7.06
CA LEU A 54 -8.09 25.32 -7.10
C LEU A 54 -8.78 26.31 -8.05
N SER A 55 -10.11 26.30 -8.06
CA SER A 55 -10.95 27.17 -8.90
C SER A 55 -10.60 28.67 -8.79
N ASP A 56 -10.78 29.40 -9.88
CA ASP A 56 -10.60 30.86 -9.94
C ASP A 56 -11.63 31.64 -9.11
N LYS A 57 -12.68 30.95 -8.61
CA LYS A 57 -13.72 31.50 -7.73
C LYS A 57 -13.29 31.58 -6.27
N ILE A 58 -12.22 30.88 -5.88
CA ILE A 58 -11.65 30.94 -4.54
C ILE A 58 -10.69 32.12 -4.45
N ASP A 59 -10.65 32.78 -3.28
CA ASP A 59 -9.72 33.87 -2.97
C ASP A 59 -8.28 33.48 -3.34
N GLU A 60 -7.55 34.40 -3.98
CA GLU A 60 -6.21 34.13 -4.50
C GLU A 60 -5.24 33.56 -3.44
N ASN A 61 -5.32 34.07 -2.21
CA ASN A 61 -4.49 33.61 -1.08
C ASN A 61 -4.90 32.24 -0.50
N LYS A 62 -6.03 31.67 -0.91
CA LYS A 62 -6.53 30.35 -0.50
C LYS A 62 -6.60 29.34 -1.65
N ARG A 63 -6.47 29.81 -2.89
CA ARG A 63 -6.56 29.01 -4.10
C ARG A 63 -5.46 27.96 -4.20
N ARG A 64 -4.30 28.20 -3.59
CA ARG A 64 -3.21 27.23 -3.52
C ARG A 64 -3.24 26.51 -2.17
N ILE A 65 -3.42 25.20 -2.20
CA ILE A 65 -3.41 24.37 -0.99
C ILE A 65 -2.34 23.29 -1.07
N ASN A 66 -1.89 22.80 0.08
CA ASN A 66 -0.94 21.70 0.16
C ASN A 66 -1.60 20.44 -0.41
N LEU A 67 -0.89 19.74 -1.28
CA LEU A 67 -1.34 18.49 -1.88
C LEU A 67 -0.70 17.33 -1.12
N TYR A 68 -1.54 16.38 -0.70
CA TYR A 68 -1.09 15.17 -0.03
C TYR A 68 -1.25 13.97 -0.95
N THR A 69 -0.22 13.13 -1.00
CA THR A 69 -0.25 11.84 -1.69
C THR A 69 -0.19 10.71 -0.68
N PHE A 70 -1.17 9.83 -0.76
CA PHE A 70 -1.23 8.58 -0.01
C PHE A 70 -0.70 7.47 -0.89
N THR A 71 0.17 6.62 -0.37
CA THR A 71 0.53 5.35 -1.01
C THR A 71 0.11 4.23 -0.08
N THR A 72 -0.81 3.39 -0.55
CA THR A 72 -1.49 2.37 0.24
C THR A 72 -1.61 1.06 -0.52
N LEU A 73 -1.97 0.00 0.18
CA LEU A 73 -2.42 -1.26 -0.40
C LEU A 73 -3.95 -1.27 -0.55
N PRO A 74 -4.52 -2.21 -1.32
CA PRO A 74 -5.96 -2.46 -1.33
C PRO A 74 -6.51 -2.68 0.07
N GLY A 75 -7.62 -2.02 0.38
CA GLY A 75 -8.26 -1.99 1.70
C GLY A 75 -9.10 -0.73 1.91
N LEU A 76 -9.55 -0.54 3.16
CA LEU A 76 -10.31 0.65 3.57
C LEU A 76 -9.35 1.79 3.94
N LEU A 77 -9.54 2.95 3.30
CA LEU A 77 -8.87 4.21 3.62
C LEU A 77 -9.89 5.22 4.14
N ILE A 78 -9.63 5.84 5.30
CA ILE A 78 -10.52 6.85 5.89
C ILE A 78 -9.78 8.18 5.97
N LEU A 79 -10.24 9.17 5.21
CA LEU A 79 -9.60 10.49 5.14
C LEU A 79 -10.40 11.52 5.93
N PRO A 80 -9.86 12.07 7.04
CA PRO A 80 -10.45 13.22 7.71
C PRO A 80 -10.21 14.51 6.90
N LEU A 81 -11.27 15.30 6.73
CA LEU A 81 -11.29 16.50 5.90
C LEU A 81 -11.85 17.69 6.68
N ASN A 82 -11.33 18.88 6.40
CA ASN A 82 -11.80 20.16 6.91
C ASN A 82 -12.48 20.96 5.80
N VAL A 83 -13.55 21.66 6.17
CA VAL A 83 -14.26 22.61 5.31
C VAL A 83 -13.91 24.03 5.74
N GLU A 84 -13.16 24.74 4.91
CA GLU A 84 -12.76 26.13 5.17
C GLU A 84 -13.47 27.09 4.22
N LYS A 85 -13.63 28.34 4.64
CA LYS A 85 -14.25 29.38 3.82
C LYS A 85 -13.28 29.88 2.74
N GLY A 86 -13.59 29.59 1.47
CA GLY A 86 -12.78 29.94 0.30
C GLY A 86 -13.00 31.35 -0.22
N PHE A 87 -14.17 31.94 0.02
CA PHE A 87 -14.52 33.32 -0.32
C PHE A 87 -15.48 33.92 0.72
N GLY A 88 -15.51 35.26 0.84
CA GLY A 88 -16.35 35.99 1.79
C GLY A 88 -17.83 36.11 1.37
N THR A 89 -18.56 35.00 1.23
CA THR A 89 -20.01 34.98 0.98
C THR A 89 -20.82 35.01 2.28
N SER A 90 -22.13 35.23 2.24
CA SER A 90 -23.00 35.16 3.44
C SER A 90 -23.59 33.80 3.71
N ASP A 91 -23.68 32.96 2.68
CA ASP A 91 -24.02 31.56 2.84
C ASP A 91 -22.90 30.82 3.60
N GLU A 92 -23.28 29.86 4.44
CA GLU A 92 -22.43 29.16 5.41
C GLU A 92 -22.45 27.63 5.23
N ASP A 93 -23.34 27.08 4.40
CA ASP A 93 -23.46 25.65 4.13
C ASP A 93 -23.77 25.33 2.66
N GLY A 94 -23.51 24.08 2.26
CA GLY A 94 -23.71 23.70 0.87
C GLY A 94 -23.40 22.23 0.62
N ILE A 95 -23.26 21.87 -0.65
CA ILE A 95 -23.04 20.49 -1.08
C ILE A 95 -21.62 20.35 -1.66
N VAL A 96 -20.89 19.35 -1.17
CA VAL A 96 -19.59 18.95 -1.74
C VAL A 96 -19.71 17.56 -2.33
N GLU A 97 -19.30 17.41 -3.57
CA GLU A 97 -19.16 16.14 -4.26
C GLU A 97 -17.67 15.75 -4.36
N ALA A 98 -17.36 14.51 -4.00
CA ALA A 98 -16.07 13.87 -4.23
C ALA A 98 -16.11 13.04 -5.52
N VAL A 99 -15.10 13.18 -6.36
CA VAL A 99 -15.01 12.51 -7.66
C VAL A 99 -13.65 11.81 -7.77
N ILE A 100 -13.66 10.54 -8.16
CA ILE A 100 -12.44 9.75 -8.41
C ILE A 100 -12.02 9.94 -9.86
N GLU A 101 -10.79 10.42 -10.08
CA GLU A 101 -10.23 10.67 -11.40
C GLU A 101 -8.83 10.04 -11.57
N PRO A 102 -8.59 9.22 -12.61
CA PRO A 102 -9.58 8.72 -13.56
C PRO A 102 -10.59 7.77 -12.87
N PRO A 103 -11.81 7.63 -13.42
CA PRO A 103 -12.79 6.68 -12.89
C PRO A 103 -12.20 5.28 -12.79
N THR A 104 -12.31 4.69 -11.60
CA THR A 104 -11.63 3.43 -11.27
C THR A 104 -12.63 2.48 -10.63
N ALA A 105 -13.02 1.42 -11.35
CA ALA A 105 -14.16 0.55 -10.98
C ALA A 105 -13.99 -0.19 -9.64
N ASP A 106 -12.75 -0.43 -9.23
CA ASP A 106 -12.40 -1.14 -8.00
C ASP A 106 -12.16 -0.18 -6.81
N VAL A 107 -12.49 1.10 -6.97
CA VAL A 107 -12.45 2.13 -5.91
C VAL A 107 -13.86 2.71 -5.72
N GLN A 108 -14.36 2.68 -4.50
CA GLN A 108 -15.72 3.13 -4.18
C GLN A 108 -15.76 3.89 -2.87
N PHE A 109 -16.57 4.94 -2.81
CA PHE A 109 -16.90 5.59 -1.55
C PHE A 109 -17.93 4.75 -0.79
N THR A 110 -17.69 4.44 0.49
CA THR A 110 -18.58 3.53 1.22
C THR A 110 -19.88 4.19 1.68
N ASN A 111 -19.88 5.51 1.83
CA ASN A 111 -21.00 6.28 2.38
C ASN A 111 -21.57 7.29 1.36
N GLY A 112 -21.42 7.01 0.07
CA GLY A 112 -21.72 7.95 -1.00
C GLY A 112 -20.61 8.98 -1.21
N ASN A 113 -20.77 9.80 -2.24
CA ASN A 113 -19.77 10.77 -2.68
C ASN A 113 -20.24 12.23 -2.55
N THR A 114 -21.46 12.47 -2.07
CA THR A 114 -22.06 13.79 -1.89
C THR A 114 -22.30 14.06 -0.40
N PHE A 115 -21.87 15.23 0.07
CA PHE A 115 -21.88 15.60 1.48
C PHE A 115 -22.51 16.98 1.65
N LYS A 116 -23.55 17.08 2.49
CA LYS A 116 -24.00 18.39 2.98
C LYS A 116 -23.07 18.84 4.10
N VAL A 117 -22.45 20.00 3.95
CA VAL A 117 -21.40 20.50 4.84
C VAL A 117 -21.54 21.99 5.12
N LYS A 118 -20.94 22.46 6.22
CA LYS A 118 -20.83 23.88 6.56
C LYS A 118 -19.39 24.30 6.84
N TYR A 119 -19.10 25.59 6.79
CA TYR A 119 -17.76 26.08 7.15
C TYR A 119 -17.38 25.71 8.60
N GLY A 120 -16.10 25.37 8.78
CA GLY A 120 -15.55 24.90 10.06
C GLY A 120 -15.90 23.44 10.40
N GLN A 121 -16.72 22.77 9.59
CA GLN A 121 -17.03 21.35 9.78
C GLN A 121 -15.82 20.46 9.47
N GLN A 122 -15.74 19.35 10.20
CA GLN A 122 -14.90 18.21 9.86
C GLN A 122 -15.78 17.03 9.45
N PHE A 123 -15.33 16.27 8.45
CA PHE A 123 -16.00 15.03 8.05
C PHE A 123 -14.97 13.97 7.64
N GLN A 124 -15.43 12.72 7.55
CA GLN A 124 -14.59 11.60 7.13
C GLN A 124 -15.06 11.10 5.76
N LEU A 125 -14.10 10.82 4.89
CA LEU A 125 -14.32 10.21 3.59
C LEU A 125 -13.77 8.77 3.61
N PRO A 126 -14.63 7.76 3.84
CA PRO A 126 -14.24 6.37 3.74
C PRO A 126 -14.27 5.88 2.28
N ILE A 127 -13.15 5.30 1.85
CA ILE A 127 -12.91 4.80 0.50
C ILE A 127 -12.51 3.34 0.59
N ASN A 128 -13.24 2.47 -0.09
CA ASN A 128 -12.89 1.07 -0.25
C ASN A 128 -12.11 0.87 -1.54
N ILE A 129 -10.91 0.32 -1.45
CA ILE A 129 -10.02 0.03 -2.58
C ILE A 129 -9.90 -1.49 -2.69
N THR A 130 -10.32 -2.05 -3.81
CA THR A 130 -10.29 -3.49 -4.12
C THR A 130 -9.40 -3.77 -5.33
N GLY A 131 -9.21 -5.02 -5.75
CA GLY A 131 -8.29 -5.34 -6.85
C GLY A 131 -6.83 -5.38 -6.41
N HIS A 132 -5.94 -5.78 -7.33
CA HIS A 132 -4.55 -6.11 -7.02
C HIS A 132 -3.53 -5.38 -7.90
N THR A 133 -3.94 -4.50 -8.82
CA THR A 133 -3.02 -3.85 -9.76
C THR A 133 -2.48 -2.52 -9.24
N ASP A 134 -1.24 -2.20 -9.62
CA ASP A 134 -0.68 -0.87 -9.41
C ASP A 134 -1.52 0.17 -10.17
N ARG A 135 -1.84 1.29 -9.51
CA ARG A 135 -2.57 2.40 -10.15
C ARG A 135 -2.51 3.65 -9.28
N SER A 136 -2.79 4.78 -9.91
CA SER A 136 -2.88 6.07 -9.24
C SER A 136 -4.17 6.77 -9.64
N PHE A 137 -4.79 7.47 -8.70
CA PHE A 137 -5.97 8.29 -8.93
C PHE A 137 -5.99 9.46 -7.95
N SER A 138 -6.76 10.48 -8.29
CA SER A 138 -7.04 11.63 -7.45
C SER A 138 -8.48 11.58 -6.97
N ILE A 139 -8.71 12.15 -5.80
CA ILE A 139 -10.04 12.54 -5.33
C ILE A 139 -10.11 14.05 -5.47
N ASN A 140 -10.90 14.52 -6.43
CA ASN A 140 -11.20 15.94 -6.58
C ASN A 140 -12.51 16.23 -5.86
N PHE A 141 -12.58 17.41 -5.24
CA PHE A 141 -13.77 17.89 -4.56
C PHE A 141 -14.36 19.05 -5.34
N TYR A 142 -15.66 19.00 -5.58
CA TYR A 142 -16.41 20.02 -6.30
C TYR A 142 -17.56 20.51 -5.42
N ALA A 143 -17.66 21.81 -5.21
CA ALA A 143 -18.75 22.40 -4.46
C ALA A 143 -19.87 22.88 -5.39
N ASN A 144 -21.09 22.68 -4.93
CA ASN A 144 -22.31 23.26 -5.45
C ASN A 144 -23.03 23.94 -4.28
N ASP A 145 -23.69 25.05 -4.57
CA ASP A 145 -24.58 25.67 -3.61
C ASP A 145 -25.76 24.73 -3.27
N ASP A 146 -26.28 24.81 -2.04
CA ASP A 146 -27.49 24.07 -1.71
C ASP A 146 -28.72 24.79 -2.26
N ASN A 147 -29.68 24.02 -2.77
CA ASN A 147 -30.78 24.52 -3.59
C ASN A 147 -31.87 25.19 -2.72
N ASP A 148 -31.49 26.12 -1.86
CA ASP A 148 -32.41 26.89 -1.04
C ASP A 148 -33.22 27.91 -1.87
N ASN A 149 -34.02 28.75 -1.22
CA ASN A 149 -34.91 29.68 -1.93
C ASN A 149 -34.17 30.76 -2.75
N ASN A 150 -32.84 30.85 -2.64
CA ASN A 150 -31.97 31.75 -3.39
C ASN A 150 -30.80 30.99 -4.03
N ARG A 151 -31.13 29.96 -4.83
CA ARG A 151 -30.16 29.18 -5.62
C ARG A 151 -29.01 30.05 -6.21
N GLY A 152 -27.81 29.88 -5.67
CA GLY A 152 -26.56 30.40 -6.20
C GLY A 152 -26.32 29.94 -7.64
N GLU A 153 -25.59 30.75 -8.38
CA GLU A 153 -25.32 30.54 -9.80
C GLU A 153 -24.11 29.62 -10.02
N LEU A 154 -23.20 29.50 -9.04
CA LEU A 154 -21.97 28.72 -9.20
C LEU A 154 -22.21 27.24 -8.93
N ASN A 155 -21.68 26.42 -9.84
CA ASN A 155 -21.74 24.96 -9.75
C ASN A 155 -20.37 24.40 -10.15
N ASN A 156 -20.04 23.23 -9.60
CA ASN A 156 -18.81 22.48 -9.87
C ASN A 156 -17.53 23.28 -9.57
N ILE A 157 -17.50 24.00 -8.46
CA ILE A 157 -16.32 24.74 -8.02
C ILE A 157 -15.28 23.74 -7.52
N HIS A 158 -14.20 23.51 -8.28
CA HIS A 158 -13.08 22.67 -7.83
C HIS A 158 -12.44 23.27 -6.57
N CYS A 159 -12.63 22.61 -5.43
CA CYS A 159 -12.40 23.15 -4.10
C CYS A 159 -11.46 22.29 -3.23
N GLY A 160 -10.95 21.17 -3.74
CA GLY A 160 -9.95 20.37 -3.03
C GLY A 160 -9.44 19.22 -3.89
N LYS A 161 -8.27 18.68 -3.53
CA LYS A 161 -7.68 17.52 -4.19
C LYS A 161 -6.79 16.70 -3.24
N ILE A 162 -6.85 15.37 -3.37
CA ILE A 162 -5.95 14.40 -2.72
C ILE A 162 -5.50 13.37 -3.76
N ASP A 163 -4.23 12.98 -3.74
CA ASP A 163 -3.70 11.93 -4.62
C ASP A 163 -3.52 10.61 -3.88
N ILE A 164 -3.80 9.50 -4.56
CA ILE A 164 -3.70 8.15 -4.02
C ILE A 164 -2.99 7.25 -5.03
N ASN A 165 -1.93 6.61 -4.57
CA ASN A 165 -1.22 5.54 -5.26
C ASN A 165 -1.56 4.23 -4.56
N VAL A 166 -2.07 3.26 -5.32
CA VAL A 166 -2.30 1.91 -4.85
C VAL A 166 -1.12 1.05 -5.29
N LEU A 167 -0.44 0.45 -4.32
CA LEU A 167 0.57 -0.56 -4.53
C LEU A 167 -0.14 -1.89 -4.79
N GLY A 168 -0.01 -2.38 -6.02
CA GLY A 168 -0.48 -3.68 -6.43
C GLY A 168 0.47 -4.82 -6.08
N SER A 169 0.08 -6.00 -6.55
CA SER A 169 0.82 -7.25 -6.57
C SER A 169 0.42 -8.02 -7.83
N SER A 170 1.13 -9.10 -8.16
CA SER A 170 0.63 -10.09 -9.10
C SER A 170 -0.65 -10.75 -8.56
N ALA A 171 -1.47 -11.31 -9.44
CA ALA A 171 -2.62 -12.10 -9.03
C ALA A 171 -2.19 -13.26 -8.11
N VAL A 172 -1.03 -13.88 -8.39
CA VAL A 172 -0.42 -14.92 -7.55
C VAL A 172 0.01 -14.39 -6.18
N GLY A 173 0.70 -13.26 -6.11
CA GLY A 173 1.09 -12.65 -4.83
C GLY A 173 -0.14 -12.28 -3.99
N PHE A 174 -1.20 -11.76 -4.63
CA PHE A 174 -2.47 -11.49 -3.96
C PHE A 174 -3.17 -12.76 -3.46
N ARG A 175 -3.24 -13.81 -4.29
CA ARG A 175 -3.80 -15.12 -3.92
C ARG A 175 -3.04 -15.76 -2.77
N LEU A 176 -1.71 -15.71 -2.79
CA LEU A 176 -0.84 -16.21 -1.72
C LEU A 176 -1.22 -15.62 -0.36
N ILE A 177 -1.33 -14.30 -0.29
CA ILE A 177 -1.70 -13.59 0.93
C ILE A 177 -3.11 -13.99 1.38
N ASN A 178 -4.09 -14.01 0.48
CA ASN A 178 -5.46 -14.41 0.81
C ASN A 178 -5.55 -15.86 1.32
N ASN A 179 -4.80 -16.77 0.71
CA ASN A 179 -4.74 -18.16 1.14
C ASN A 179 -4.26 -18.22 2.59
N ILE A 180 -3.16 -17.56 2.91
CA ILE A 180 -2.61 -17.53 4.28
C ILE A 180 -3.60 -16.94 5.28
N ASP A 181 -4.22 -15.80 4.94
CA ASP A 181 -5.15 -15.09 5.84
C ASP A 181 -6.44 -15.88 6.10
N SER A 182 -6.78 -16.83 5.22
CA SER A 182 -7.92 -17.73 5.38
C SER A 182 -7.61 -19.01 6.18
N LEU A 183 -6.33 -19.31 6.47
CA LEU A 183 -5.97 -20.52 7.20
C LEU A 183 -6.31 -20.41 8.69
N PRO A 184 -6.84 -21.47 9.31
CA PRO A 184 -6.99 -21.52 10.76
C PRO A 184 -5.63 -21.63 11.46
N ASN A 185 -5.60 -21.31 12.75
CA ASN A 185 -4.46 -21.66 13.58
C ASN A 185 -4.45 -23.17 13.88
N ALA A 186 -3.25 -23.72 14.07
CA ALA A 186 -3.04 -25.09 14.50
C ALA A 186 -3.75 -25.36 15.84
N PRO A 187 -4.40 -26.52 16.01
CA PRO A 187 -5.14 -26.86 17.22
C PRO A 187 -4.21 -27.10 18.42
N VAL A 188 -4.77 -27.06 19.62
CA VAL A 188 -4.05 -27.45 20.85
C VAL A 188 -3.63 -28.92 20.75
N GLY A 189 -2.37 -29.22 21.09
CA GLY A 189 -1.80 -30.58 20.99
C GLY A 189 -1.32 -30.94 19.58
N TYR A 190 -1.28 -29.97 18.67
CA TYR A 190 -0.58 -30.10 17.38
C TYR A 190 0.89 -30.50 17.58
N ASP A 191 1.34 -31.49 16.80
CA ASP A 191 2.75 -31.91 16.74
C ASP A 191 3.42 -31.18 15.56
N PRO A 192 4.14 -30.07 15.82
CA PRO A 192 4.72 -29.28 14.75
C PRO A 192 5.88 -30.00 14.06
N PRO A 193 6.07 -29.79 12.74
CA PRO A 193 7.31 -30.17 12.08
C PRO A 193 8.53 -29.47 12.70
N ASP A 194 9.67 -30.16 12.71
CA ASP A 194 10.93 -29.58 13.16
C ASP A 194 11.32 -28.39 12.27
N TRP A 195 11.67 -27.27 12.91
CA TRP A 195 11.96 -26.01 12.23
C TRP A 195 13.43 -25.88 11.76
N ASN A 196 14.34 -26.67 12.33
CA ASN A 196 15.75 -26.73 11.94
C ASN A 196 16.19 -28.19 11.72
N THR A 197 15.93 -28.71 10.53
CA THR A 197 16.17 -30.12 10.20
C THR A 197 16.62 -30.29 8.75
N ALA A 198 17.42 -31.33 8.52
CA ALA A 198 17.78 -31.82 7.18
C ALA A 198 17.04 -33.12 6.82
N ASP A 199 16.16 -33.63 7.69
CA ASP A 199 15.39 -34.85 7.45
C ASP A 199 14.33 -34.59 6.35
N PRO A 200 14.37 -35.30 5.21
CA PRO A 200 13.43 -35.11 4.13
C PRO A 200 11.96 -35.30 4.53
N SER A 201 11.66 -36.17 5.49
CA SER A 201 10.30 -36.43 5.95
C SER A 201 9.72 -35.24 6.71
N LYS A 202 10.53 -34.58 7.55
CA LYS A 202 10.15 -33.40 8.32
C LYS A 202 10.01 -32.15 7.46
N ILE A 203 10.86 -32.02 6.43
CA ILE A 203 10.75 -30.94 5.44
C ILE A 203 9.46 -31.10 4.63
N LYS A 204 9.13 -32.32 4.16
CA LYS A 204 7.85 -32.59 3.48
C LYS A 204 6.64 -32.29 4.37
N LEU A 205 6.70 -32.68 5.64
CA LEU A 205 5.65 -32.34 6.60
C LEU A 205 5.47 -30.82 6.72
N SER A 206 6.56 -30.04 6.74
CA SER A 206 6.47 -28.56 6.71
C SER A 206 5.72 -28.06 5.47
N GLN A 207 6.01 -28.61 4.28
CA GLN A 207 5.33 -28.24 3.03
C GLN A 207 3.82 -28.55 3.08
N GLU A 208 3.44 -29.70 3.62
CA GLU A 208 2.05 -30.13 3.74
C GLU A 208 1.28 -29.23 4.72
N GLN A 209 1.84 -29.01 5.91
CA GLN A 209 1.21 -28.23 6.97
C GLN A 209 1.08 -26.73 6.65
N ALA A 210 1.98 -26.20 5.81
CA ALA A 210 2.01 -24.79 5.40
C ALA A 210 0.71 -24.28 4.76
N ASN A 211 -0.08 -25.18 4.15
CA ASN A 211 -1.35 -24.87 3.49
C ASN A 211 -2.58 -25.37 4.29
N ILE A 212 -2.36 -25.87 5.51
CA ILE A 212 -3.42 -26.33 6.43
C ILE A 212 -3.56 -25.34 7.58
N TYR A 213 -2.42 -24.88 8.12
CA TYR A 213 -2.39 -23.99 9.28
C TYR A 213 -1.62 -22.71 9.00
N ASN A 214 -2.11 -21.63 9.59
CA ASN A 214 -1.47 -20.33 9.52
C ASN A 214 -0.13 -20.33 10.28
N ASN A 215 -0.10 -20.88 11.50
CA ASN A 215 1.07 -21.06 12.37
C ASN A 215 1.56 -22.52 12.36
N CYS A 216 1.86 -23.05 11.16
CA CYS A 216 2.21 -24.45 10.95
C CYS A 216 3.57 -24.89 11.52
N GLU A 217 4.42 -23.96 11.98
CA GLU A 217 5.82 -24.24 12.32
C GLU A 217 6.61 -24.83 11.13
N GLY A 218 7.79 -25.39 11.40
CA GLY A 218 8.59 -26.11 10.40
C GLY A 218 9.62 -25.26 9.67
N VAL A 219 10.14 -25.82 8.58
CA VAL A 219 11.29 -25.26 7.86
C VAL A 219 10.87 -24.08 6.99
N CYS A 220 11.49 -22.91 7.20
CA CYS A 220 11.05 -21.64 6.64
C CYS A 220 10.96 -21.60 5.10
N TYR A 221 11.98 -22.12 4.40
CA TYR A 221 11.97 -22.13 2.94
C TYR A 221 10.89 -23.05 2.38
N ALA A 222 10.66 -24.19 3.06
CA ALA A 222 9.71 -25.20 2.64
C ALA A 222 8.28 -24.69 2.80
N THR A 223 8.00 -24.02 3.93
CA THR A 223 6.72 -23.37 4.20
C THR A 223 6.43 -22.26 3.20
N SER A 224 7.39 -21.35 2.98
CA SER A 224 7.22 -20.22 2.07
C SER A 224 7.05 -20.66 0.61
N ALA A 225 7.87 -21.60 0.13
CA ALA A 225 7.78 -22.13 -1.23
C ALA A 225 6.49 -22.93 -1.45
N SER A 226 6.05 -23.72 -0.47
CA SER A 226 4.80 -24.48 -0.56
C SER A 226 3.57 -23.57 -0.65
N ARG A 227 3.54 -22.48 0.12
CA ARG A 227 2.45 -21.50 0.06
C ARG A 227 2.40 -20.79 -1.31
N ALA A 228 3.56 -20.37 -1.83
CA ALA A 228 3.63 -19.76 -3.16
C ALA A 228 3.22 -20.73 -4.27
N GLN A 229 3.70 -21.97 -4.22
CA GLN A 229 3.30 -23.04 -5.16
C GLN A 229 1.79 -23.26 -5.12
N ARG A 230 1.18 -23.24 -3.92
CA ARG A 230 -0.28 -23.38 -3.77
C ARG A 230 -1.02 -22.24 -4.47
N ALA A 231 -0.56 -21.01 -4.33
CA ALA A 231 -1.16 -19.86 -5.00
C ALA A 231 -1.11 -19.98 -6.54
N TYR A 232 -0.01 -20.51 -7.10
CA TYR A 232 0.07 -20.84 -8.53
C TYR A 232 -0.95 -21.91 -8.92
N ILE A 233 -1.05 -23.00 -8.16
CA ILE A 233 -2.02 -24.07 -8.42
C ILE A 233 -3.46 -23.51 -8.42
N ASP A 234 -3.80 -22.64 -7.46
CA ASP A 234 -5.15 -22.07 -7.36
C ASP A 234 -5.50 -21.13 -8.52
N ILE A 235 -4.51 -20.53 -9.20
CA ILE A 235 -4.73 -19.61 -10.33
C ILE A 235 -4.60 -20.31 -11.68
N THR A 236 -3.57 -21.13 -11.85
CA THR A 236 -3.21 -21.73 -13.15
C THR A 236 -3.65 -23.18 -13.27
N GLY A 237 -4.05 -23.83 -12.17
CA GLY A 237 -4.32 -25.26 -12.09
C GLY A 237 -3.05 -26.12 -12.03
N SER A 238 -1.86 -25.52 -12.00
CA SER A 238 -0.59 -26.26 -12.03
C SER A 238 0.48 -25.63 -11.15
N GLY A 239 1.40 -26.46 -10.67
CA GLY A 239 2.59 -26.02 -9.96
C GLY A 239 3.68 -25.55 -10.93
N VAL A 240 4.48 -24.57 -10.50
CA VAL A 240 5.53 -23.96 -11.35
C VAL A 240 6.95 -24.29 -10.91
N ILE A 241 7.12 -24.88 -9.72
CA ILE A 241 8.41 -25.42 -9.23
C ILE A 241 8.27 -26.88 -8.77
N ASP A 242 9.39 -27.60 -8.63
CA ASP A 242 9.43 -28.94 -8.04
C ASP A 242 9.77 -28.88 -6.54
N LEU A 243 8.79 -29.18 -5.68
CA LEU A 243 8.95 -29.20 -4.22
C LEU A 243 9.63 -30.48 -3.67
N THR A 244 10.02 -31.43 -4.52
CA THR A 244 10.60 -32.70 -4.10
C THR A 244 11.88 -32.49 -3.27
N VAL A 245 11.88 -32.94 -2.01
CA VAL A 245 13.02 -32.81 -1.10
C VAL A 245 14.13 -33.81 -1.48
N SER A 246 15.17 -33.34 -2.15
CA SER A 246 16.32 -34.15 -2.58
C SER A 246 17.52 -33.29 -2.94
N ASN A 247 18.73 -33.76 -2.65
CA ASN A 247 19.97 -33.10 -3.10
C ASN A 247 20.19 -33.22 -4.62
N LYS A 248 19.38 -34.02 -5.33
CA LYS A 248 19.37 -34.07 -6.80
C LYS A 248 18.40 -33.08 -7.43
N ASN A 249 17.42 -32.59 -6.67
CA ASN A 249 16.48 -31.57 -7.14
C ASN A 249 17.12 -30.19 -7.01
N VAL A 250 17.24 -29.48 -8.13
CA VAL A 250 17.83 -28.14 -8.19
C VAL A 250 16.97 -27.11 -7.47
N ASP A 251 15.64 -27.20 -7.54
CA ASP A 251 14.73 -26.25 -6.88
C ASP A 251 14.82 -26.39 -5.36
N HIS A 252 14.86 -27.64 -4.86
CA HIS A 252 15.13 -27.90 -3.45
C HIS A 252 16.47 -27.31 -3.01
N ARG A 253 17.56 -27.54 -3.77
CA ARG A 253 18.89 -27.01 -3.45
C ARG A 253 18.94 -25.49 -3.42
N ILE A 254 18.26 -24.82 -4.36
CA ILE A 254 18.19 -23.37 -4.41
C ILE A 254 17.42 -22.86 -3.18
N ALA A 255 16.24 -23.43 -2.90
CA ALA A 255 15.40 -23.00 -1.78
C ALA A 255 16.05 -23.23 -0.42
N SER A 256 16.68 -24.39 -0.23
CA SER A 256 17.36 -24.77 1.02
C SER A 256 18.78 -24.24 1.13
N THR A 257 19.28 -23.59 0.09
CA THR A 257 20.63 -23.03 0.00
C THR A 257 21.74 -24.08 0.20
N GLN A 258 21.56 -25.26 -0.40
CA GLN A 258 22.43 -26.42 -0.23
C GLN A 258 23.34 -26.73 -1.44
N GLY A 259 24.61 -26.99 -1.14
CA GLY A 259 25.64 -27.44 -2.09
C GLY A 259 26.46 -26.30 -2.70
N GLY A 260 27.22 -26.59 -3.77
CA GLY A 260 27.98 -25.57 -4.49
C GLY A 260 27.08 -24.53 -5.18
N TYR A 261 27.67 -23.40 -5.58
CA TYR A 261 26.96 -22.25 -6.15
C TYR A 261 26.00 -22.63 -7.27
N VAL A 262 24.72 -22.25 -7.10
CA VAL A 262 23.67 -22.33 -8.13
C VAL A 262 23.09 -20.92 -8.27
N PRO A 263 22.82 -20.44 -9.51
CA PRO A 263 22.10 -19.19 -9.70
C PRO A 263 20.80 -19.13 -8.87
N PHE A 264 20.47 -17.94 -8.37
CA PHE A 264 19.30 -17.67 -7.52
C PHE A 264 19.30 -18.29 -6.12
N MET A 265 20.33 -19.04 -5.72
CA MET A 265 20.41 -19.66 -4.39
C MET A 265 20.33 -18.63 -3.23
N GLY A 266 20.88 -17.43 -3.42
CA GLY A 266 20.78 -16.35 -2.43
C GLY A 266 19.34 -15.88 -2.13
N TYR A 267 18.35 -16.26 -2.94
CA TYR A 267 16.96 -15.83 -2.81
C TYR A 267 16.06 -16.83 -2.05
N GLY A 268 16.64 -17.91 -1.50
CA GLY A 268 15.92 -18.87 -0.66
C GLY A 268 14.67 -19.42 -1.36
N ALA A 269 13.53 -19.45 -0.64
CA ALA A 269 12.25 -19.91 -1.18
C ALA A 269 11.82 -19.23 -2.49
N GLY A 270 12.25 -17.99 -2.74
CA GLY A 270 11.96 -17.25 -3.98
C GLY A 270 12.82 -17.69 -5.16
N GLY A 271 14.02 -18.21 -4.91
CA GLY A 271 15.00 -18.55 -5.94
C GLY A 271 14.49 -19.53 -7.00
N PRO A 272 13.78 -20.62 -6.66
CA PRO A 272 13.21 -21.52 -7.65
C PRO A 272 12.22 -20.82 -8.61
N PHE A 273 11.35 -19.95 -8.09
CA PHE A 273 10.40 -19.21 -8.92
C PHE A 273 11.12 -18.30 -9.92
N ALA A 274 12.14 -17.56 -9.46
CA ALA A 274 12.98 -16.75 -10.34
C ALA A 274 13.70 -17.60 -11.40
N ARG A 275 14.24 -18.76 -11.02
CA ARG A 275 14.90 -19.69 -11.95
C ARG A 275 13.98 -20.15 -13.08
N HIS A 276 12.69 -20.36 -12.80
CA HIS A 276 11.70 -20.78 -13.80
C HIS A 276 11.03 -19.59 -14.52
N GLY A 277 11.51 -18.37 -14.31
CA GLY A 277 10.96 -17.16 -14.94
C GLY A 277 9.71 -16.60 -14.26
N TYR A 278 9.19 -17.25 -13.22
CA TYR A 278 8.00 -16.85 -12.48
C TYR A 278 8.28 -15.85 -11.34
N GLY A 279 9.49 -15.31 -11.28
CA GLY A 279 9.89 -14.37 -10.24
C GLY A 279 10.87 -13.33 -10.76
N GLN A 280 10.62 -12.07 -10.41
CA GLN A 280 11.58 -10.99 -10.61
C GLN A 280 12.37 -10.80 -9.31
N THR A 281 13.69 -10.95 -9.39
CA THR A 281 14.59 -10.73 -8.25
C THR A 281 14.63 -9.25 -7.86
N VAL A 282 14.72 -8.99 -6.57
CA VAL A 282 14.85 -7.67 -5.95
C VAL A 282 16.06 -7.73 -5.01
N ASP A 283 17.06 -6.90 -5.25
CA ASP A 283 18.27 -6.85 -4.44
C ASP A 283 18.06 -6.06 -3.14
N ASN A 284 19.06 -6.07 -2.24
CA ASN A 284 18.95 -5.42 -0.93
C ASN A 284 18.72 -3.90 -1.02
N LYS A 285 19.28 -3.23 -2.02
CA LYS A 285 19.08 -1.79 -2.22
C LYS A 285 17.66 -1.53 -2.72
N GLU A 286 17.19 -2.31 -3.69
CA GLU A 286 15.84 -2.24 -4.26
C GLU A 286 14.76 -2.53 -3.20
N VAL A 287 15.00 -3.49 -2.30
CA VAL A 287 14.14 -3.75 -1.13
C VAL A 287 13.94 -2.47 -0.31
N TRP A 288 15.01 -1.75 0.03
CA TRP A 288 14.91 -0.52 0.82
C TRP A 288 14.51 0.72 0.03
N ASN A 289 14.36 0.61 -1.29
CA ASN A 289 13.77 1.63 -2.16
C ASN A 289 12.26 1.47 -2.33
N GLY A 290 11.69 0.31 -1.93
CA GLY A 290 10.26 0.06 -2.02
C GLY A 290 9.83 -0.90 -3.13
N ASP A 291 10.76 -1.65 -3.73
CA ASP A 291 10.49 -2.38 -4.98
C ASP A 291 9.80 -3.75 -4.78
N LEU A 292 9.76 -4.27 -3.54
CA LEU A 292 8.94 -5.44 -3.19
C LEU A 292 7.44 -5.22 -3.42
N LYS A 293 6.79 -6.23 -3.98
CA LYS A 293 5.34 -6.34 -4.14
C LYS A 293 4.76 -7.28 -3.09
N ARG A 294 3.58 -6.97 -2.56
CA ARG A 294 2.90 -7.79 -1.54
C ARG A 294 2.83 -9.26 -1.96
N GLY A 295 3.25 -10.19 -1.10
CA GLY A 295 3.37 -11.61 -1.44
C GLY A 295 4.71 -12.01 -2.07
N ALA A 296 5.67 -11.09 -2.20
CA ALA A 296 7.04 -11.44 -2.56
C ALA A 296 7.66 -12.41 -1.55
N LEU A 297 8.54 -13.30 -2.04
CA LEU A 297 9.29 -14.23 -1.20
C LEU A 297 10.62 -13.58 -0.82
N LEU A 298 10.88 -13.46 0.48
CA LEU A 298 12.09 -12.85 1.01
C LEU A 298 13.03 -13.91 1.56
N GLN A 299 14.32 -13.65 1.37
CA GLN A 299 15.40 -14.36 2.04
C GLN A 299 16.25 -13.34 2.79
N ILE A 300 16.47 -13.60 4.07
CA ILE A 300 17.25 -12.73 4.95
C ILE A 300 18.50 -13.47 5.36
N TRP A 301 19.64 -12.84 5.14
CA TRP A 301 20.93 -13.36 5.52
C TRP A 301 21.44 -12.63 6.76
N HIS A 302 21.99 -13.37 7.72
CA HIS A 302 22.66 -12.80 8.90
C HIS A 302 24.08 -12.31 8.57
N SER A 303 24.24 -11.69 7.40
CA SER A 303 25.49 -11.11 6.90
C SER A 303 25.16 -9.87 6.07
N ALA A 304 25.88 -8.78 6.30
CA ALA A 304 25.83 -7.59 5.47
C ALA A 304 26.80 -7.66 4.26
N ASP A 305 27.67 -8.67 4.23
CA ASP A 305 28.58 -8.91 3.11
C ASP A 305 27.91 -9.80 2.06
N ALA A 306 27.54 -9.20 0.93
CA ALA A 306 26.92 -9.89 -0.20
C ALA A 306 27.86 -10.93 -0.85
N GLY A 307 29.18 -10.84 -0.65
CA GLY A 307 30.15 -11.85 -1.07
C GLY A 307 30.15 -13.08 -0.16
N ASN A 308 29.51 -13.00 1.00
CA ASN A 308 29.58 -13.99 2.06
C ASN A 308 28.23 -14.17 2.77
N LEU A 309 27.18 -14.42 1.98
CA LEU A 309 25.81 -14.54 2.48
C LEU A 309 25.58 -15.80 3.32
N PHE A 310 26.19 -16.93 2.93
CA PHE A 310 25.82 -18.24 3.43
C PHE A 310 26.43 -18.62 4.78
N GLU A 311 27.44 -17.87 5.26
CA GLU A 311 28.20 -18.24 6.47
C GLU A 311 27.37 -18.23 7.76
N SER A 312 26.38 -17.35 7.86
CA SER A 312 25.61 -17.14 9.10
C SER A 312 24.17 -17.67 9.02
N GLY A 313 23.89 -18.48 7.99
CA GLY A 313 22.54 -18.98 7.70
C GLY A 313 21.58 -17.87 7.27
N GLY A 314 20.41 -18.29 6.79
CA GLY A 314 19.37 -17.36 6.38
C GLY A 314 17.97 -17.88 6.63
N HIS A 315 17.00 -16.99 6.48
CA HIS A 315 15.61 -17.22 6.83
C HIS A 315 14.67 -16.76 5.71
N SER A 316 13.80 -17.66 5.26
CA SER A 316 12.81 -17.40 4.21
C SER A 316 11.46 -16.98 4.80
N VAL A 317 10.91 -15.87 4.33
CA VAL A 317 9.60 -15.36 4.78
C VAL A 317 8.81 -14.75 3.62
N ILE A 318 7.55 -14.40 3.85
CA ILE A 318 6.66 -13.81 2.83
C ILE A 318 6.42 -12.34 3.15
N PHE A 319 6.76 -11.44 2.23
CA PHE A 319 6.55 -10.00 2.36
C PHE A 319 5.06 -9.67 2.41
N ARG A 320 4.67 -8.86 3.41
CA ARG A 320 3.35 -8.25 3.46
C ARG A 320 3.44 -6.84 2.92
N ASN A 321 4.06 -5.94 3.70
CA ASN A 321 3.94 -4.50 3.53
C ASN A 321 5.24 -3.80 3.98
N TYR A 322 5.48 -2.59 3.47
CA TYR A 322 6.41 -1.66 4.10
C TYR A 322 5.73 -0.90 5.22
N LEU A 323 6.49 -0.58 6.26
CA LEU A 323 6.10 0.32 7.33
C LEU A 323 6.92 1.61 7.20
N TYR A 324 6.24 2.75 7.22
CA TYR A 324 6.84 4.06 6.99
C TYR A 324 6.88 4.90 8.27
N ASP A 325 7.96 5.66 8.45
CA ASP A 325 8.05 6.72 9.45
C ASP A 325 7.16 7.93 9.08
N ASP A 326 7.16 8.97 9.92
CA ASP A 326 6.34 10.16 9.70
C ASP A 326 6.81 11.04 8.54
N ASN A 327 8.01 10.80 8.01
CA ASN A 327 8.54 11.45 6.81
C ASN A 327 8.23 10.64 5.53
N GLY A 328 7.54 9.51 5.64
CA GLY A 328 7.23 8.64 4.50
C GLY A 328 8.44 7.81 4.02
N ILE A 329 9.47 7.67 4.86
CA ILE A 329 10.64 6.82 4.62
C ILE A 329 10.33 5.41 5.15
N ILE A 330 10.75 4.38 4.42
CA ILE A 330 10.64 2.99 4.87
C ILE A 330 11.45 2.83 6.16
N ASP A 331 10.77 2.49 7.24
CA ASP A 331 11.35 2.24 8.56
C ASP A 331 11.43 0.73 8.87
N ALA A 332 10.49 -0.06 8.36
CA ALA A 332 10.52 -1.51 8.54
C ALA A 332 9.77 -2.28 7.45
N ILE A 333 9.99 -3.59 7.44
CA ILE A 333 9.28 -4.56 6.60
C ILE A 333 8.42 -5.46 7.48
N GLU A 334 7.15 -5.57 7.11
CA GLU A 334 6.19 -6.49 7.68
C GLU A 334 6.12 -7.78 6.84
N TYR A 335 6.09 -8.93 7.49
CA TYR A 335 6.16 -10.24 6.82
C TYR A 335 5.30 -11.29 7.53
N THR A 336 5.09 -12.43 6.88
CA THR A 336 4.55 -13.65 7.49
C THR A 336 5.60 -14.76 7.46
N ASP A 337 5.64 -15.53 8.55
CA ASP A 337 6.54 -16.64 8.78
C ASP A 337 5.78 -17.95 9.02
N TYR A 338 6.50 -19.04 9.25
CA TYR A 338 5.97 -20.34 9.65
C TYR A 338 5.31 -20.34 11.03
N HIS A 339 5.69 -19.41 11.92
CA HIS A 339 5.02 -19.15 13.20
C HIS A 339 3.62 -18.51 13.05
N GLY A 340 3.18 -18.20 11.83
CA GLY A 340 1.88 -17.61 11.51
C GLY A 340 1.78 -16.10 11.70
N GLY A 341 0.61 -15.55 11.39
CA GLY A 341 0.26 -14.15 11.53
C GLY A 341 1.11 -13.16 10.73
N ILE A 342 0.88 -11.88 11.02
CA ILE A 342 1.78 -10.79 10.65
C ILE A 342 2.86 -10.73 11.74
N ASN A 343 4.12 -10.91 11.34
CA ASN A 343 5.32 -10.99 12.17
C ASN A 343 5.38 -12.18 13.16
N GLY A 344 4.73 -13.33 12.94
CA GLY A 344 4.90 -14.48 13.85
C GLY A 344 4.25 -14.31 15.23
N LEU A 345 4.13 -15.38 16.00
CA LEU A 345 3.80 -15.28 17.44
C LEU A 345 4.90 -14.58 18.26
N THR A 346 6.09 -14.37 17.69
CA THR A 346 7.30 -13.87 18.38
C THR A 346 8.06 -12.77 17.63
N GLY A 347 7.72 -12.47 16.38
CA GLY A 347 8.54 -11.61 15.52
C GLY A 347 8.17 -10.13 15.62
N LYS A 348 9.20 -9.30 15.51
CA LYS A 348 9.08 -7.87 15.26
C LYS A 348 9.27 -7.63 13.76
N PRO A 349 8.72 -6.54 13.19
CA PRO A 349 9.06 -6.12 11.84
C PRO A 349 10.59 -6.08 11.64
N PHE A 350 11.05 -6.27 10.40
CA PHE A 350 12.45 -6.04 10.08
C PHE A 350 12.71 -4.55 10.00
N TYR A 351 13.21 -3.96 11.09
CA TYR A 351 13.56 -2.55 11.12
C TYR A 351 14.80 -2.27 10.28
N ARG A 352 14.69 -1.23 9.45
CA ARG A 352 15.72 -0.77 8.52
C ARG A 352 17.04 -0.50 9.23
N ASN A 353 16.98 0.22 10.35
CA ASN A 353 18.15 0.57 11.17
C ASN A 353 18.87 -0.63 11.81
N VAL A 354 18.29 -1.83 11.79
CA VAL A 354 18.97 -3.07 12.22
C VAL A 354 19.50 -3.81 11.00
N CYS A 355 18.65 -3.94 9.98
CA CYS A 355 18.95 -4.73 8.80
C CYS A 355 20.05 -4.13 7.94
N GLU A 356 20.07 -2.82 7.69
CA GLU A 356 21.07 -2.17 6.83
C GLU A 356 22.52 -2.35 7.31
N PHE A 357 22.75 -2.60 8.60
CA PHE A 357 24.09 -2.75 9.17
C PHE A 357 24.55 -4.20 9.37
N SER A 358 23.63 -5.15 9.41
CA SER A 358 23.93 -6.52 9.87
C SER A 358 23.35 -7.62 9.00
N LYS A 359 22.52 -7.27 7.99
CA LYS A 359 21.81 -8.23 7.18
C LYS A 359 21.80 -7.84 5.71
N THR A 360 21.61 -8.84 4.88
CA THR A 360 21.25 -8.68 3.47
C THR A 360 19.88 -9.27 3.28
N ILE A 361 18.95 -8.49 2.73
CA ILE A 361 17.61 -8.95 2.38
C ILE A 361 17.53 -9.03 0.87
N LEU A 362 17.15 -10.19 0.36
CA LEU A 362 16.90 -10.42 -1.06
C LEU A 362 15.44 -10.83 -1.22
N GLY A 363 14.81 -10.40 -2.30
CA GLY A 363 13.41 -10.67 -2.57
C GLY A 363 13.16 -11.24 -3.96
N VAL A 364 12.02 -11.90 -4.12
CA VAL A 364 11.48 -12.31 -5.40
C VAL A 364 10.02 -11.91 -5.48
N ASN A 365 9.72 -10.93 -6.33
CA ASN A 365 8.36 -10.57 -6.68
C ASN A 365 7.79 -11.66 -7.60
N LEU A 366 6.72 -12.31 -7.17
CA LEU A 366 6.05 -13.37 -7.95
C LEU A 366 5.36 -12.77 -9.18
N LEU A 367 5.42 -13.46 -10.31
CA LEU A 367 4.82 -13.06 -11.58
C LEU A 367 3.68 -14.00 -11.99
N ASP A 368 2.65 -13.46 -12.64
CA ASP A 368 1.50 -14.25 -13.11
C ASP A 368 1.86 -15.14 -14.32
N THR A 369 2.84 -14.71 -15.11
CA THR A 369 3.38 -15.43 -16.27
C THR A 369 4.91 -15.39 -16.23
N PRO A 370 5.60 -16.36 -16.85
CA PRO A 370 7.06 -16.36 -16.89
C PRO A 370 7.62 -15.20 -17.73
N LEU A 371 8.81 -14.71 -17.38
CA LEU A 371 9.57 -13.67 -18.09
C LEU A 371 10.05 -14.07 -19.49
#